data_AF-A0A4Z0Q7S4-F1
#
_entry.id   AF-A0A4Z0Q7S4-F1
#
_cell.length_a   1.000
_cell.length_b   1.000
_cell.length_c   1.000
_cell.angle_alpha   90.00
_cell.angle_beta   90.00
_cell.angle_gamma   90.00
#
_symmetry.space_group_name_H-M   'P 1'
#
loop_
_entity.id
_entity.type
_entity.pdbx_description
1 polymer ?
#
loop_
_entity_poly.entity_id
_entity_poly.type
_entity_poly.pdbx_seq_one_letter_code
_entity_poly.pdbx_strand_id
1 'polypeptide(L)'
;MNYAKKELHEAIAYLEKARTQENELTKILRAFILGEPVEVTFRTATATATALAPSKQGKKLLEQLLDKAQGNIMHLEKQEVYWCGLVTEEAEIERISDKGYFAEMAKAFGVNDSSEPTPAT
;
A
#
# COMPACT_ATOMS: atom_id res chain seq x y z
N MET A 1 11.24 -15.19 -3.38
CA MET A 1 10.70 -13.90 -2.91
C MET A 1 10.83 -13.89 -1.41
N ASN A 2 11.51 -12.90 -0.81
CA ASN A 2 11.61 -12.81 0.66
C ASN A 2 10.23 -12.54 1.26
N TYR A 3 9.98 -13.04 2.47
CA TYR A 3 8.72 -12.92 3.20
C TYR A 3 8.24 -11.46 3.27
N ALA A 4 9.11 -10.52 3.66
CA ALA A 4 8.76 -9.10 3.73
C ALA A 4 8.30 -8.52 2.38
N LYS A 5 8.93 -8.93 1.26
CA LYS A 5 8.50 -8.51 -0.08
C LYS A 5 7.11 -9.04 -0.43
N LYS A 6 6.80 -10.27 0.00
CA LYS A 6 5.49 -10.90 -0.23
C LYS A 6 4.40 -10.14 0.54
N GLU A 7 4.63 -9.90 1.82
CA GLU A 7 3.68 -9.19 2.68
C GLU A 7 3.47 -7.73 2.22
N LEU A 8 4.53 -7.06 1.73
CA LEU A 8 4.40 -5.74 1.11
C LEU A 8 3.49 -5.77 -0.13
N HIS A 9 3.66 -6.77 -1.00
CA HIS A 9 2.83 -6.90 -2.20
C HIS A 9 1.35 -7.13 -1.85
N GLU A 10 1.08 -7.99 -0.86
CA GLU A 10 -0.28 -8.22 -0.37
C GLU A 10 -0.88 -6.96 0.29
N ALA A 11 -0.10 -6.24 1.11
CA ALA A 11 -0.53 -4.99 1.74
C ALA A 11 -0.92 -3.92 0.70
N ILE A 12 -0.12 -3.74 -0.35
CA ILE A 12 -0.43 -2.82 -1.46
C ILE A 12 -1.73 -3.23 -2.15
N ALA A 13 -1.90 -4.51 -2.47
CA ALA A 13 -3.12 -4.99 -3.13
C ALA A 13 -4.38 -4.75 -2.28
N TYR A 14 -4.30 -4.96 -0.96
CA TYR A 14 -5.40 -4.66 -0.04
C TYR A 14 -5.68 -3.16 0.05
N LEU A 15 -4.64 -2.32 0.08
CA LEU A 15 -4.77 -0.87 0.12
C LEU A 15 -5.42 -0.31 -1.15
N GLU A 16 -5.01 -0.77 -2.33
CA GLU A 16 -5.61 -0.37 -3.61
C GLU A 16 -7.09 -0.74 -3.68
N LYS A 17 -7.43 -1.95 -3.21
CA LYS A 17 -8.83 -2.39 -3.11
C LYS A 17 -9.64 -1.49 -2.17
N ALA A 18 -9.08 -1.14 -1.01
CA ALA A 18 -9.74 -0.25 -0.05
C ALA A 18 -9.95 1.17 -0.62
N ARG A 19 -8.95 1.73 -1.31
CA ARG A 19 -9.06 3.03 -1.99
C ARG A 19 -10.09 3.02 -3.12
N THR A 20 -10.19 1.90 -3.85
CA THR A 20 -11.23 1.73 -4.88
C THR A 20 -12.62 1.77 -4.25
N GLN A 21 -12.83 1.07 -3.14
CA GLN A 21 -14.11 1.06 -2.42
C GLN A 21 -14.48 2.46 -1.87
N GLU A 22 -13.53 3.20 -1.30
CA GLU A 22 -13.76 4.56 -0.82
C GLU A 22 -14.15 5.51 -1.97
N ASN A 23 -13.50 5.38 -3.13
CA ASN A 23 -13.83 6.17 -4.32
C ASN A 23 -15.25 5.84 -4.83
N GLU A 24 -15.65 4.57 -4.84
CA GLU A 24 -17.02 4.16 -5.18
C GLU A 24 -18.05 4.75 -4.22
N LEU A 25 -17.80 4.68 -2.91
CA LEU A 25 -18.68 5.29 -1.90
C LEU A 25 -18.77 6.81 -2.07
N THR A 26 -17.67 7.47 -2.41
CA THR A 26 -17.62 8.92 -2.67
C THR A 26 -18.46 9.31 -3.89
N LYS A 27 -18.42 8.50 -4.96
CA LYS A 27 -19.28 8.71 -6.14
C LYS A 27 -20.76 8.58 -5.78
N ILE A 28 -21.11 7.59 -4.97
CA ILE A 28 -22.48 7.40 -4.48
C ILE A 28 -22.91 8.61 -3.63
N LEU A 29 -22.03 9.14 -2.77
CA LEU A 29 -22.34 10.32 -1.94
C LEU A 29 -22.65 11.54 -2.81
N ARG A 30 -21.85 11.72 -3.87
CA ARG A 30 -22.05 12.79 -4.83
C ARG A 30 -23.41 12.66 -5.53
N ALA A 31 -23.80 11.46 -5.95
CA ALA A 31 -25.12 11.21 -6.54
C ALA A 31 -26.25 11.62 -5.57
N PHE A 32 -26.14 11.27 -4.28
CA PHE A 32 -27.09 11.72 -3.26
C PHE A 32 -27.16 13.25 -3.12
N ILE A 33 -26.02 13.95 -3.16
CA ILE A 33 -25.96 15.42 -3.07
C ILE A 33 -26.61 16.07 -4.30
N LEU A 34 -26.41 15.49 -5.47
CA LEU A 34 -26.98 15.97 -6.73
C LEU A 34 -28.46 15.62 -6.92
N GLY A 35 -29.04 14.83 -6.01
CA GLY A 35 -30.44 14.38 -6.10
C GLY A 35 -30.65 13.29 -7.16
N GLU A 36 -29.58 12.62 -7.60
CA GLU A 36 -29.66 11.52 -8.53
C GLU A 36 -30.23 10.28 -7.83
N PRO A 37 -31.01 9.44 -8.55
CA PRO A 37 -31.56 8.21 -8.00
C PRO A 37 -30.42 7.23 -7.69
N VAL A 38 -30.30 6.85 -6.42
CA VAL A 38 -29.35 5.82 -5.97
C VAL A 38 -30.09 4.54 -5.65
N GLU A 39 -29.70 3.47 -6.32
CA GLU A 39 -30.18 2.12 -6.08
C GLU A 39 -29.28 1.41 -5.06
N VAL A 40 -29.87 0.89 -3.99
CA VAL A 40 -29.16 0.16 -2.93
C VAL A 40 -29.66 -1.28 -2.90
N THR A 41 -28.73 -2.22 -3.11
CA THR A 41 -28.99 -3.65 -2.99
C THR A 41 -28.53 -4.16 -1.64
N PHE A 42 -29.47 -4.60 -0.81
CA PHE A 42 -29.23 -5.32 0.42
C PHE A 42 -29.13 -6.81 0.11
N ARG A 43 -28.04 -7.46 0.56
CA ARG A 43 -27.85 -8.91 0.41
C ARG A 43 -27.65 -9.55 1.76
N THR A 44 -28.31 -10.68 1.97
CA THR A 44 -28.10 -11.61 3.09
C THR A 44 -27.77 -12.99 2.52
N ALA A 45 -27.51 -13.97 3.39
CA ALA A 45 -27.22 -15.33 2.95
C ALA A 45 -28.39 -16.00 2.18
N THR A 46 -29.62 -15.54 2.40
CA THR A 46 -30.83 -16.18 1.87
C THR A 46 -31.70 -15.26 1.02
N ALA A 47 -31.41 -13.96 0.99
CA ALA A 47 -32.25 -12.99 0.30
C ALA A 47 -31.44 -11.85 -0.31
N THR A 48 -31.97 -11.29 -1.39
CA THR A 48 -31.52 -10.05 -2.00
C THR A 48 -32.72 -9.14 -2.17
N ALA A 49 -32.60 -7.89 -1.72
CA ALA A 49 -33.62 -6.87 -1.87
C ALA A 49 -32.98 -5.60 -2.42
N THR A 50 -33.64 -4.95 -3.38
CA THR A 50 -33.15 -3.70 -3.95
C THR A 50 -34.16 -2.60 -3.72
N ALA A 51 -33.67 -1.44 -3.30
CA ALA A 51 -34.51 -0.27 -3.03
C ALA A 51 -33.86 1.00 -3.57
N LEU A 52 -34.69 1.91 -4.07
CA LEU A 52 -34.29 3.30 -4.28
C LEU A 52 -34.19 3.97 -2.90
N ALA A 53 -32.99 4.43 -2.56
CA ALA A 53 -32.73 4.91 -1.21
C ALA A 53 -33.28 6.34 -1.01
N PRO A 54 -34.10 6.59 0.03
CA PRO A 54 -34.52 7.93 0.39
C PRO A 54 -33.32 8.74 0.92
N SER A 55 -33.23 10.01 0.49
CA SER A 55 -32.02 10.84 0.57
C SER A 55 -31.43 11.00 1.97
N LYS A 56 -32.24 11.06 3.04
CA LYS A 56 -31.75 11.43 4.38
C LYS A 56 -31.14 10.28 5.18
N GLN A 57 -31.77 9.10 5.17
CA GLN A 57 -31.28 7.92 5.91
C GLN A 57 -30.14 7.23 5.14
N GLY A 58 -30.25 7.17 3.81
CA GLY A 58 -29.19 6.65 2.93
C GLY A 58 -27.89 7.45 3.07
N LYS A 59 -27.98 8.79 3.14
CA LYS A 59 -26.82 9.66 3.34
C LYS A 59 -26.07 9.35 4.64
N LYS A 60 -26.77 9.24 5.77
CA LYS A 60 -26.13 8.90 7.07
C LYS A 60 -25.44 7.54 7.06
N LEU A 61 -26.07 6.54 6.44
CA LEU A 61 -25.46 5.22 6.30
C LEU A 61 -24.18 5.30 5.46
N LEU A 62 -24.22 6.07 4.37
CA LEU A 62 -23.09 6.24 3.48
C LEU A 62 -21.92 7.00 4.14
N GLU A 63 -22.21 8.03 4.93
CA GLU A 63 -21.23 8.74 5.76
C GLU A 63 -20.52 7.75 6.71
N GLN A 64 -21.27 6.89 7.40
CA GLN A 64 -20.69 5.85 8.27
C GLN A 64 -19.85 4.82 7.50
N LEU A 65 -20.23 4.47 6.27
CA LEU A 65 -19.45 3.56 5.43
C LEU A 65 -18.15 4.21 4.95
N LEU A 66 -18.18 5.51 4.61
CA LEU A 66 -17.01 6.29 4.27
C LEU A 66 -16.04 6.41 5.44
N ASP A 67 -16.52 6.74 6.64
CA ASP A 67 -15.67 6.81 7.84
C ASP A 67 -14.97 5.46 8.11
N LYS A 68 -15.70 4.34 7.96
CA LYS A 68 -15.12 2.99 8.09
C LYS A 68 -14.10 2.69 6.99
N ALA A 69 -14.38 3.07 5.75
CA ALA A 69 -13.46 2.87 4.63
C ALA A 69 -12.16 3.65 4.85
N GLN A 70 -12.25 4.91 5.27
CA GLN A 70 -11.10 5.76 5.59
C GLN A 70 -10.29 5.20 6.77
N GLY A 71 -10.96 4.74 7.83
CA GLY A 71 -10.30 4.06 8.94
C GLY A 71 -9.53 2.80 8.50
N ASN A 72 -10.11 2.02 7.58
CA ASN A 72 -9.45 0.84 7.01
C ASN A 72 -8.24 1.21 6.14
N ILE A 73 -8.36 2.23 5.29
CA ILE A 73 -7.25 2.76 4.48
C ILE A 73 -6.10 3.18 5.39
N MET A 74 -6.36 3.98 6.42
CA MET A 74 -5.32 4.44 7.35
C MET A 74 -4.63 3.28 8.09
N HIS A 75 -5.35 2.19 8.37
CA HIS A 75 -4.74 0.99 8.94
C HIS A 75 -3.83 0.26 7.95
N LEU A 76 -4.30 0.08 6.71
CA LEU A 76 -3.55 -0.58 5.64
C LEU A 76 -2.31 0.22 5.22
N GLU A 77 -2.38 1.56 5.21
CA GLU A 77 -1.22 2.43 4.96
C GLU A 77 -0.13 2.23 6.02
N LYS A 78 -0.49 2.05 7.29
CA LYS A 78 0.48 1.73 8.35
C LYS A 78 1.14 0.37 8.12
N GLN A 79 0.39 -0.62 7.63
CA GLN A 79 0.94 -1.93 7.28
C GLN A 79 1.88 -1.84 6.07
N GLU A 80 1.51 -1.11 5.02
CA GLU A 80 2.34 -0.85 3.85
C GLU A 80 3.68 -0.22 4.28
N VAL A 81 3.63 0.87 5.07
CA VAL A 81 4.82 1.58 5.55
C VAL A 81 5.72 0.64 6.36
N TYR A 82 5.15 -0.16 7.26
CA TYR A 82 5.90 -1.13 8.04
C TYR A 82 6.66 -2.14 7.16
N TRP A 83 5.98 -2.77 6.21
CA TRP A 83 6.60 -3.75 5.32
C TRP A 83 7.62 -3.12 4.37
N CYS A 84 7.37 -1.89 3.90
CA CYS A 84 8.31 -1.13 3.09
C CYS A 84 9.62 -0.85 3.84
N GLY A 85 9.51 -0.50 5.13
CA GLY A 85 10.65 -0.33 6.03
C GLY A 85 11.51 -1.60 6.11
N LEU A 86 10.88 -2.75 6.41
CA LEU A 86 11.60 -4.03 6.49
C LEU A 86 12.29 -4.43 5.19
N VAL A 87 11.62 -4.26 4.04
CA VAL A 87 12.23 -4.56 2.73
C VAL A 87 13.45 -3.66 2.46
N THR A 88 13.41 -2.42 2.93
CA THR A 88 14.52 -1.47 2.78
C THR A 88 15.69 -1.85 3.69
N GLU A 89 15.43 -2.20 4.95
CA GLU A 89 16.46 -2.69 5.89
C GLU A 89 17.14 -3.96 5.37
N GLU A 90 16.37 -4.92 4.85
CA GLU A 90 16.92 -6.14 4.25
C GLU A 90 17.83 -5.84 3.05
N ALA A 91 17.42 -4.92 2.17
CA ALA A 91 18.22 -4.53 1.01
C ALA A 91 19.51 -3.79 1.41
N GLU A 92 19.49 -3.06 2.53
CA GLU A 92 20.68 -2.40 3.06
C GLU A 92 21.66 -3.42 3.68
N ILE A 93 21.15 -4.40 4.44
CA ILE A 93 21.95 -5.51 4.97
C ILE A 93 22.63 -6.28 3.83
N GLU A 94 21.90 -6.63 2.77
CA GLU A 94 22.45 -7.30 1.59
C GLU A 94 23.57 -6.47 0.95
N ARG A 95 23.38 -5.16 0.78
CA ARG A 95 24.41 -4.25 0.22
C ARG A 95 25.67 -4.18 1.08
N ILE A 96 25.52 -4.11 2.41
CA ILE A 96 26.68 -4.04 3.33
C ILE A 96 27.44 -5.37 3.30
N SER A 97 26.72 -6.49 3.31
CA SER A 97 27.29 -7.84 3.19
C SER A 97 28.07 -8.00 1.89
N ASP A 98 27.48 -7.62 0.75
CA ASP A 98 28.15 -7.68 -0.54
C ASP A 98 29.42 -6.82 -0.57
N LYS A 99 29.36 -5.58 -0.09
CA LYS A 99 30.54 -4.70 0.03
C LYS A 99 31.63 -5.31 0.92
N GLY A 100 31.26 -5.93 2.03
CA GLY A 100 32.19 -6.63 2.93
C GLY A 100 32.86 -7.81 2.25
N TYR A 101 32.09 -8.65 1.55
CA TYR A 101 32.60 -9.77 0.76
C TYR A 101 33.58 -9.32 -0.34
N PHE A 102 33.23 -8.26 -1.10
CA PHE A 102 34.12 -7.73 -2.13
C PHE A 102 35.38 -7.09 -1.54
N ALA A 103 35.31 -6.45 -0.37
CA ALA A 103 36.48 -5.89 0.32
C ALA A 103 37.43 -6.98 0.83
N GLU A 104 36.91 -8.11 1.33
CA GLU A 104 37.73 -9.26 1.70
C GLU A 104 38.36 -9.94 0.48
N MET A 105 37.61 -10.09 -0.61
CA MET A 105 38.13 -10.61 -1.87
C MET A 105 39.23 -9.71 -2.45
N ALA A 106 39.05 -8.38 -2.47
CA ALA A 106 40.08 -7.45 -2.94
C ALA A 106 41.41 -7.57 -2.16
N LYS A 107 41.33 -7.77 -0.84
CA LYS A 107 42.51 -8.06 0.02
C LYS A 107 43.13 -9.43 -0.30
N ALA A 108 42.31 -10.46 -0.48
CA ALA A 108 42.78 -11.82 -0.79
C ALA A 108 43.47 -11.92 -2.16
N PHE A 109 43.04 -11.12 -3.14
CA PHE A 109 43.62 -11.07 -4.49
C PHE A 109 44.71 -10.00 -4.65
N GLY A 110 45.11 -9.30 -3.57
CA GLY A 110 46.23 -8.35 -3.59
C GLY A 110 45.99 -7.11 -4.47
N VAL A 111 44.74 -6.78 -4.77
CA VAL A 111 44.41 -5.57 -5.53
C VAL A 111 44.41 -4.40 -4.55
N ASN A 112 45.60 -3.88 -4.25
CA ASN A 112 45.72 -2.56 -3.63
C ASN A 112 45.36 -1.51 -4.67
N ASP A 113 44.36 -0.69 -4.37
CA ASP A 113 44.02 0.52 -5.11
C ASP A 113 45.12 1.57 -4.90
N SER A 114 46.29 1.32 -5.47
CA SER A 114 47.40 2.28 -5.55
C SER A 114 47.36 2.93 -6.92
N SER A 115 46.31 3.71 -7.16
CA SER A 115 46.28 4.71 -8.22
C SER A 115 46.65 6.08 -7.63
N GLU A 116 47.86 6.20 -7.08
CA GLU A 116 48.44 7.52 -6.88
C GLU A 116 48.80 8.11 -8.26
N PRO A 117 48.26 9.28 -8.65
CA PRO A 117 48.67 9.94 -9.87
C PRO A 117 50.12 10.42 -9.68
N THR A 118 51.03 9.89 -10.48
CA THR A 118 52.42 10.35 -10.54
C THR A 118 52.42 11.81 -11.02
N PRO A 119 53.07 12.75 -10.32
CA PRO A 119 53.14 14.13 -10.78
C PRO A 119 54.05 14.17 -12.01
N ALA A 120 53.48 14.60 -13.15
CA ALA A 120 54.22 14.82 -14.38
C ALA A 120 55.31 15.87 -14.13
N THR A 121 56.56 15.50 -14.47
CA THR A 121 57.73 16.40 -14.48
C THR A 121 57.93 16.97 -15.88
#